data_AF-A0A6V8NJD2-F1
#
_entry.id   AF-A0A6V8NJD2-F1
#
_cell.length_a   1.000
_cell.length_b   1.000
_cell.length_c   1.000
_cell.angle_alpha   90.00
_cell.angle_beta   90.00
_cell.angle_gamma   90.00
#
_symmetry.space_group_name_H-M   'P 1'
#
loop_
_entity.id
_entity.type
_entity.pdbx_description
1 polymer ?
#
loop_
_entity_poly.entity_id
_entity_poly.type
_entity_poly.pdbx_seq_one_letter_code
_entity_poly.pdbx_strand_id
1 'polypeptide(L)'
;EESEVGYDEVELLAILEDIREILRGKEVTPTYGACQWPWETYNNEEAIRRRDISLVSGVGPSFKQKLTEMRIGTVDDLAKTPLEDLVKIKGIGGKRARKFSLNSKALISENYICLGLCQFPEKRTEIFLDLEGTGEQVADEELVAMDYLIGVLTRKDGKEEYAPFIAHGLDREGEMFGQFVKWLLKQNDFIIYHWHHYERVHLERLAERYALADEIRRVILENMRDLYRDAIACFVFPTYGNGLKEVANYMGYKWKHPDVNALESIALYFQYVTDPHKNKDKMQKVKDYTEDDCRATMLAKDWLKQNSIKG
;
A
#
# COMPACT_ATOMS: atom_id res chain seq x y z
N GLU A 1 -13.36 9.48 38.38
CA GLU A 1 -12.77 8.15 38.67
C GLU A 1 -11.64 7.97 37.68
N GLU A 2 -10.40 8.12 38.16
CA GLU A 2 -9.22 7.80 37.34
C GLU A 2 -9.21 6.29 37.14
N SER A 3 -9.27 5.84 35.89
CA SER A 3 -9.12 4.42 35.58
C SER A 3 -7.68 4.02 35.91
N GLU A 4 -7.48 3.26 36.98
CA GLU A 4 -6.24 2.50 37.17
C GLU A 4 -6.07 1.61 35.93
N VAL A 5 -5.15 1.99 35.06
CA VAL A 5 -4.67 1.10 34.00
C VAL A 5 -3.95 -0.03 34.73
N GLY A 6 -4.66 -1.12 34.98
CA GLY A 6 -4.10 -2.32 35.58
C GLY A 6 -3.02 -2.87 34.66
N TYR A 7 -1.76 -2.73 35.05
CA TYR A 7 -0.64 -3.34 34.34
C TYR A 7 -0.68 -4.87 34.55
N ASP A 8 -0.59 -5.64 33.48
CA ASP A 8 -0.39 -7.08 33.55
C ASP A 8 1.06 -7.38 33.97
N GLU A 9 1.27 -7.57 35.27
CA GLU A 9 2.58 -7.87 35.85
C GLU A 9 3.20 -9.14 35.27
N VAL A 10 2.37 -10.12 34.86
CA VAL A 10 2.84 -11.37 34.27
C VAL A 10 3.42 -11.12 32.89
N GLU A 11 2.74 -10.32 32.06
CA GLU A 11 3.23 -9.92 30.74
C GLU A 11 4.54 -9.13 30.85
N LEU A 12 4.61 -8.16 31.78
CA LEU A 12 5.82 -7.37 32.01
C LEU A 12 7.01 -8.25 32.42
N LEU A 13 6.81 -9.18 33.36
CA LEU A 13 7.86 -10.09 33.80
C LEU A 13 8.33 -11.03 32.67
N ALA A 14 7.42 -11.47 31.80
CA ALA A 14 7.76 -12.27 30.63
C ALA A 14 8.64 -11.47 29.65
N ILE A 15 8.27 -10.23 29.33
CA ILE A 15 9.06 -9.34 28.46
C ILE A 15 10.45 -9.09 29.04
N LEU A 16 10.54 -8.84 30.36
CA LEU A 16 11.82 -8.60 31.02
C LEU A 16 12.75 -9.83 30.98
N GLU A 17 12.21 -11.03 31.13
CA GLU A 17 13.03 -12.25 31.01
C GLU A 17 13.47 -12.47 29.55
N ASP A 18 12.59 -12.24 28.57
CA ASP A 18 12.97 -12.30 27.15
C ASP A 18 14.12 -11.33 26.83
N ILE A 19 14.08 -10.10 27.33
CA ILE A 19 15.17 -9.13 27.19
C ILE A 19 16.46 -9.67 27.81
N ARG A 20 16.40 -10.26 29.02
CA ARG A 20 17.58 -10.84 29.67
C ARG A 20 18.15 -12.00 28.90
N GLU A 21 17.32 -12.87 28.32
CA GLU A 21 17.79 -13.96 27.47
C GLU A 21 18.50 -13.42 26.23
N ILE A 22 17.96 -12.38 25.59
CA ILE A 22 18.61 -11.71 24.44
C ILE A 22 19.97 -11.15 24.86
N LEU A 23 20.06 -10.48 26.01
CA LEU A 23 21.32 -9.98 26.56
C LEU A 23 22.32 -11.11 26.90
N ARG A 24 21.83 -12.31 27.22
CA ARG A 24 22.65 -13.52 27.41
C ARG A 24 23.02 -14.23 26.10
N GLY A 25 22.61 -13.70 24.95
CA GLY A 25 22.94 -14.22 23.64
C GLY A 25 21.86 -15.08 22.97
N LYS A 26 20.61 -15.07 23.47
CA LYS A 26 19.47 -15.65 22.73
C LYS A 26 19.36 -14.97 21.38
N GLU A 27 19.38 -15.77 20.32
CA GLU A 27 19.26 -15.27 18.96
C GLU A 27 17.85 -14.75 18.70
N VAL A 28 17.76 -13.52 18.21
CA VAL A 28 16.49 -12.92 17.75
C VAL A 28 16.40 -13.09 16.25
N THR A 29 15.32 -13.72 15.77
CA THR A 29 15.11 -13.89 14.34
C THR A 29 14.30 -12.72 13.77
N PRO A 30 14.78 -12.07 12.70
CA PRO A 30 14.15 -10.87 12.16
C PRO A 30 12.85 -11.20 11.42
N THR A 31 11.82 -10.37 11.52
CA THR A 31 10.58 -10.59 10.75
C THR A 31 10.31 -9.37 9.89
N TYR A 32 10.47 -9.52 8.57
CA TYR A 32 10.37 -8.39 7.64
C TYR A 32 9.03 -7.64 7.80
N GLY A 33 9.10 -6.32 7.93
CA GLY A 33 7.94 -5.44 8.09
C GLY A 33 7.21 -5.53 9.43
N ALA A 34 7.77 -6.22 10.44
CA ALA A 34 7.12 -6.39 11.75
C ALA A 34 7.61 -5.40 12.83
N CYS A 35 8.69 -4.67 12.59
CA CYS A 35 9.26 -3.73 13.55
C CYS A 35 8.90 -2.29 13.19
N GLN A 36 8.81 -1.43 14.22
CA GLN A 36 8.65 0.01 14.08
C GLN A 36 9.98 0.74 14.30
N TRP A 37 9.99 2.04 14.01
CA TRP A 37 11.10 2.92 14.37
C TRP A 37 11.44 2.82 15.87
N PRO A 38 12.73 2.79 16.27
CA PRO A 38 13.94 2.93 15.45
C PRO A 38 14.51 1.61 14.90
N TRP A 39 13.88 0.47 15.17
CA TRP A 39 14.43 -0.86 14.85
C TRP A 39 14.04 -1.41 13.49
N GLU A 40 13.07 -0.78 12.82
CA GLU A 40 12.54 -1.20 11.52
C GLU A 40 13.65 -1.48 10.49
N THR A 41 14.55 -0.52 10.28
CA THR A 41 15.63 -0.64 9.29
C THR A 41 16.53 -1.83 9.60
N TYR A 42 17.03 -1.92 10.83
CA TYR A 42 17.88 -3.02 11.27
C TYR A 42 17.19 -4.40 11.10
N ASN A 43 15.93 -4.52 11.53
CA ASN A 43 15.18 -5.76 11.41
C ASN A 43 14.96 -6.16 9.95
N ASN A 44 14.58 -5.22 9.09
CA ASN A 44 14.31 -5.50 7.68
C ASN A 44 15.61 -5.88 6.94
N GLU A 45 16.71 -5.16 7.18
CA GLU A 45 18.02 -5.50 6.62
C GLU A 45 18.50 -6.87 7.08
N GLU A 46 18.28 -7.22 8.35
CA GLU A 46 18.66 -8.53 8.89
C GLU A 46 17.81 -9.66 8.30
N ALA A 47 16.51 -9.44 8.08
CA ALA A 47 15.63 -10.39 7.37
C ALA A 47 16.11 -10.63 5.94
N ILE A 48 16.47 -9.56 5.23
CA ILE A 48 17.04 -9.63 3.86
C ILE A 48 18.36 -10.41 3.87
N ARG A 49 19.29 -10.05 4.77
CA ARG A 49 20.61 -10.69 4.90
C ARG A 49 20.51 -12.19 5.15
N ARG A 50 19.54 -12.61 5.96
CA ARG A 50 19.30 -14.02 6.31
C ARG A 50 18.44 -14.75 5.29
N ARG A 51 17.89 -14.07 4.28
CA ARG A 51 16.87 -14.61 3.39
C ARG A 51 15.71 -15.24 4.19
N ASP A 52 15.32 -14.56 5.26
CA ASP A 52 14.32 -15.03 6.21
C ASP A 52 13.00 -15.32 5.49
N ILE A 53 12.30 -16.37 5.92
CA ILE A 53 11.04 -16.78 5.29
C ILE A 53 9.94 -15.70 5.32
N SER A 54 10.02 -14.73 6.24
CA SER A 54 9.10 -13.59 6.30
C SER A 54 9.19 -12.63 5.10
N LEU A 55 10.26 -12.72 4.29
CA LEU A 55 10.34 -11.98 3.02
C LEU A 55 9.28 -12.44 2.00
N VAL A 56 8.71 -13.64 2.16
CA VAL A 56 7.70 -14.16 1.25
C VAL A 56 6.35 -13.50 1.54
N SER A 57 5.80 -12.79 0.55
CA SER A 57 4.54 -12.06 0.73
C SER A 57 3.41 -12.90 1.33
N GLY A 58 2.87 -12.44 2.46
CA GLY A 58 1.82 -13.10 3.23
C GLY A 58 2.33 -14.04 4.34
N VAL A 59 3.64 -14.21 4.49
CA VAL A 59 4.25 -14.89 5.65
C VAL A 59 4.48 -13.87 6.77
N GLY A 60 3.42 -13.57 7.52
CA GLY A 60 3.52 -12.77 8.75
C GLY A 60 4.10 -13.56 9.94
N PRO A 61 4.26 -12.92 11.12
CA PRO A 61 4.91 -13.51 12.30
C PRO A 61 4.35 -14.89 12.68
N SER A 62 3.02 -15.06 12.68
CA SER A 62 2.37 -16.33 13.02
C SER A 62 2.68 -17.46 12.04
N PHE A 63 2.76 -17.17 10.73
CA PHE A 63 3.12 -18.18 9.74
C PHE A 63 4.61 -18.49 9.75
N LYS A 64 5.45 -17.46 9.93
CA LYS A 64 6.90 -17.65 10.13
C LYS A 64 7.15 -18.64 11.26
N GLN A 65 6.57 -18.42 12.44
CA GLN A 65 6.73 -19.33 13.59
C GLN A 65 6.42 -20.79 13.22
N LYS A 66 5.23 -21.03 12.63
CA LYS A 66 4.79 -22.38 12.24
C LYS A 66 5.67 -23.03 11.18
N LEU A 67 6.20 -22.25 10.24
CA LEU A 67 7.10 -22.75 9.21
C LEU A 67 8.47 -23.09 9.81
N THR A 68 8.99 -22.25 10.71
CA THR A 68 10.25 -22.50 11.43
C THR A 68 10.17 -23.74 12.32
N GLU A 69 9.04 -24.00 12.99
CA GLU A 69 8.79 -25.24 13.76
C GLU A 69 8.92 -26.50 12.88
N MET A 70 8.63 -26.38 11.59
CA MET A 70 8.80 -27.43 10.58
C MET A 70 10.17 -27.39 9.89
N ARG A 71 11.12 -26.60 10.40
CA ARG A 71 12.46 -26.37 9.86
C ARG A 71 12.48 -25.72 8.47
N ILE A 72 11.46 -24.92 8.16
CA ILE A 72 11.39 -24.10 6.95
C ILE A 72 11.64 -22.65 7.38
N GLY A 73 12.91 -22.22 7.36
CA GLY A 73 13.34 -20.95 7.96
C GLY A 73 13.66 -19.85 6.94
N THR A 74 13.88 -20.21 5.68
CA THR A 74 14.30 -19.28 4.62
C THR A 74 13.37 -19.29 3.41
N VAL A 75 13.50 -18.27 2.55
CA VAL A 75 12.85 -18.22 1.23
C VAL A 75 13.19 -19.49 0.41
N ASP A 76 14.44 -19.93 0.46
CA ASP A 76 14.95 -21.11 -0.24
C ASP A 76 14.32 -22.42 0.24
N ASP A 77 14.19 -22.58 1.56
CA ASP A 77 13.53 -23.74 2.16
C ASP A 77 12.07 -23.79 1.69
N LEU A 78 11.37 -22.65 1.73
CA LEU A 78 9.96 -22.57 1.36
C LEU A 78 9.74 -22.85 -0.13
N ALA A 79 10.64 -22.42 -1.01
CA ALA A 79 10.56 -22.71 -2.45
C ALA A 79 10.76 -24.19 -2.79
N LYS A 80 11.59 -24.90 -2.01
CA LYS A 80 11.88 -26.33 -2.17
C LYS A 80 10.85 -27.23 -1.50
N THR A 81 10.08 -26.69 -0.55
CA THR A 81 9.08 -27.47 0.20
C THR A 81 7.92 -27.89 -0.71
N PRO A 82 7.58 -29.19 -0.79
CA PRO A 82 6.41 -29.67 -1.52
C PRO A 82 5.10 -29.06 -0.99
N LEU A 83 4.15 -28.80 -1.89
CA LEU A 83 2.83 -28.27 -1.50
C LEU A 83 2.11 -29.18 -0.50
N GLU A 84 2.29 -30.49 -0.63
CA GLU A 84 1.72 -31.53 0.24
C GLU A 84 2.20 -31.42 1.68
N ASP A 85 3.42 -30.94 1.91
CA ASP A 85 3.96 -30.72 3.25
C ASP A 85 3.49 -29.39 3.82
N LEU A 86 3.42 -28.34 3.00
CA LEU A 86 2.88 -27.04 3.41
C LEU A 86 1.43 -27.15 3.89
N VAL A 87 0.59 -27.94 3.21
CA VAL A 87 -0.82 -28.08 3.61
C VAL A 87 -1.04 -28.85 4.92
N LYS A 88 -0.02 -29.56 5.41
CA LYS A 88 -0.07 -30.21 6.74
C LYS A 88 0.06 -29.19 7.88
N ILE A 89 0.58 -27.99 7.59
CA ILE A 89 0.78 -26.93 8.59
C ILE A 89 -0.55 -26.24 8.90
N LYS A 90 -0.91 -26.18 10.18
CA LYS A 90 -2.20 -25.62 10.64
C LYS A 90 -2.40 -24.18 10.15
N GLY A 91 -3.44 -23.99 9.35
CA GLY A 91 -3.81 -22.70 8.79
C GLY A 91 -3.20 -22.42 7.40
N ILE A 92 -2.40 -23.32 6.84
CA ILE A 92 -1.93 -23.23 5.46
C ILE A 92 -2.80 -24.15 4.59
N GLY A 93 -3.87 -23.60 4.00
CA GLY A 93 -4.68 -24.32 3.01
C GLY A 93 -4.04 -24.34 1.62
N GLY A 94 -4.54 -25.17 0.70
CA GLY A 94 -3.94 -25.35 -0.63
C GLY A 94 -3.75 -24.06 -1.44
N LYS A 95 -4.67 -23.09 -1.33
CA LYS A 95 -4.50 -21.76 -1.96
C LYS A 95 -3.30 -21.00 -1.38
N ARG A 96 -3.14 -21.01 -0.05
CA ARG A 96 -2.05 -20.32 0.65
C ARG A 96 -0.71 -21.02 0.43
N ALA A 97 -0.68 -22.36 0.45
CA ALA A 97 0.51 -23.14 0.10
C ALA A 97 1.01 -22.80 -1.32
N ARG A 98 0.10 -22.74 -2.31
CA ARG A 98 0.44 -22.31 -3.67
C ARG A 98 0.97 -20.88 -3.70
N LYS A 99 0.31 -19.94 -3.00
CA LYS A 99 0.77 -18.55 -2.91
C LYS A 99 2.20 -18.48 -2.35
N PHE A 100 2.47 -19.11 -1.21
CA PHE A 100 3.78 -19.12 -0.57
C PHE A 100 4.85 -19.73 -1.49
N SER A 101 4.57 -20.87 -2.12
CA SER A 101 5.51 -21.50 -3.05
C SER A 101 5.80 -20.65 -4.29
N LEU A 102 4.79 -19.97 -4.86
CA LEU A 102 5.00 -19.11 -6.02
C LEU A 102 5.74 -17.83 -5.66
N ASN A 103 5.42 -17.20 -4.52
CA ASN A 103 6.10 -15.98 -4.07
C ASN A 103 7.57 -16.27 -3.75
N SER A 104 7.87 -17.39 -3.08
CA SER A 104 9.27 -17.77 -2.82
C SER A 104 10.03 -18.07 -4.11
N LYS A 105 9.40 -18.73 -5.09
CA LYS A 105 10.01 -18.96 -6.41
C LYS A 105 10.26 -17.67 -7.18
N ALA A 106 9.30 -16.75 -7.20
CA ALA A 106 9.46 -15.44 -7.84
C ALA A 106 10.66 -14.69 -7.23
N LEU A 107 10.72 -14.61 -5.90
CA LEU A 107 11.84 -14.00 -5.17
C LEU A 107 13.20 -14.63 -5.48
N ILE A 108 13.30 -15.96 -5.58
CA ILE A 108 14.56 -16.64 -5.94
C ILE A 108 14.97 -16.34 -7.39
N SER A 109 13.99 -16.31 -8.30
CA SER A 109 14.26 -16.04 -9.72
C SER A 109 14.48 -14.55 -10.02
N GLU A 110 14.20 -13.67 -9.06
CA GLU A 110 14.15 -12.21 -9.22
C GLU A 110 13.28 -11.77 -10.42
N ASN A 111 12.26 -12.57 -10.74
CA ASN A 111 11.40 -12.35 -11.87
C ASN A 111 9.94 -12.66 -11.51
N TYR A 112 9.02 -12.02 -12.23
CA TYR A 112 7.59 -12.25 -12.04
C TYR A 112 7.16 -13.62 -12.56
N ILE A 113 6.08 -14.15 -11.99
CA ILE A 113 5.36 -15.30 -12.53
C ILE A 113 3.99 -14.83 -13.02
N CYS A 114 3.71 -15.03 -14.30
CA CYS A 114 2.40 -14.76 -14.89
C CYS A 114 1.45 -15.93 -14.59
N LEU A 115 0.36 -15.66 -13.88
CA LEU A 115 -0.70 -16.60 -13.54
C LEU A 115 -1.85 -16.58 -14.55
N GLY A 116 -2.04 -15.47 -15.27
CA GLY A 116 -3.11 -15.33 -16.25
C GLY A 116 -3.20 -13.95 -16.88
N LEU A 117 -4.20 -13.80 -17.75
CA LEU A 117 -4.45 -12.58 -18.51
C LEU A 117 -5.10 -11.48 -17.65
N CYS A 118 -4.60 -10.26 -17.78
CA CYS A 118 -5.17 -9.05 -17.21
C CYS A 118 -5.83 -8.22 -18.32
N GLN A 119 -7.16 -8.23 -18.36
CA GLN A 119 -7.95 -7.50 -19.36
C GLN A 119 -8.46 -6.18 -18.79
N PHE A 120 -8.23 -5.09 -19.52
CA PHE A 120 -8.70 -3.76 -19.15
C PHE A 120 -9.71 -3.24 -20.17
N PRO A 121 -10.79 -2.56 -19.74
CA PRO A 121 -11.74 -1.96 -20.67
C PRO A 121 -11.04 -0.90 -21.50
N GLU A 122 -11.45 -0.79 -22.76
CA GLU A 122 -11.03 0.29 -23.62
C GLU A 122 -11.98 1.47 -23.40
N LYS A 123 -11.43 2.53 -22.81
CA LYS A 123 -12.13 3.78 -22.51
C LYS A 123 -11.36 4.92 -23.15
N ARG A 124 -12.08 5.92 -23.66
CA ARG A 124 -11.44 7.10 -24.25
C ARG A 124 -10.58 7.86 -23.23
N THR A 125 -11.05 7.92 -21.98
CA THR A 125 -10.37 8.65 -20.91
C THR A 125 -9.99 7.68 -19.79
N GLU A 126 -8.70 7.50 -19.54
CA GLU A 126 -8.23 6.81 -18.34
C GLU A 126 -7.87 7.85 -17.29
N ILE A 127 -8.28 7.62 -16.05
CA ILE A 127 -7.99 8.49 -14.90
C ILE A 127 -7.25 7.61 -13.89
N PHE A 128 -6.04 7.99 -13.52
CA PHE A 128 -5.29 7.36 -12.42
C PHE A 128 -5.39 8.28 -11.22
N LEU A 129 -5.94 7.76 -10.15
CA LEU A 129 -6.38 8.53 -9.00
C LEU A 129 -5.70 8.03 -7.74
N ASP A 130 -5.24 8.99 -6.95
CA ASP A 130 -4.61 8.79 -5.65
C ASP A 130 -5.07 9.88 -4.68
N LEU A 131 -5.17 9.56 -3.40
CA LEU A 131 -5.68 10.45 -2.36
C LEU A 131 -4.68 10.57 -1.21
N GLU A 132 -4.47 11.80 -0.76
CA GLU A 132 -3.75 12.07 0.47
C GLU A 132 -4.72 12.54 1.56
N GLY A 133 -4.58 11.95 2.74
CA GLY A 133 -5.36 12.31 3.90
C GLY A 133 -4.62 12.04 5.19
N THR A 134 -5.14 12.57 6.30
CA THR A 134 -4.65 12.28 7.65
C THR A 134 -4.97 10.84 8.08
N GLY A 135 -5.88 10.17 7.36
CA GLY A 135 -6.22 8.75 7.57
C GLY A 135 -6.79 8.45 8.97
N GLU A 136 -6.80 7.16 9.32
CA GLU A 136 -7.00 6.66 10.69
C GLU A 136 -5.68 6.64 11.50
N GLN A 137 -4.58 7.08 10.88
CA GLN A 137 -3.22 7.01 11.44
C GLN A 137 -2.98 8.06 12.53
N VAL A 138 -3.85 9.05 12.61
CA VAL A 138 -3.85 10.02 13.68
C VAL A 138 -4.74 9.47 14.80
N ALA A 139 -4.10 8.82 15.78
CA ALA A 139 -4.75 8.35 17.01
C ALA A 139 -5.15 9.48 17.98
N ASP A 140 -4.99 10.73 17.55
CA ASP A 140 -5.37 11.91 18.29
C ASP A 140 -6.84 12.22 18.02
N GLU A 141 -7.70 12.02 19.01
CA GLU A 141 -9.14 12.26 18.93
C GLU A 141 -9.48 13.73 18.57
N GLU A 142 -8.52 14.66 18.70
CA GLU A 142 -8.69 16.07 18.32
C GLU A 142 -8.49 16.34 16.81
N LEU A 143 -7.85 15.43 16.07
CA LEU A 143 -7.58 15.61 14.64
C LEU A 143 -8.65 14.93 13.80
N VAL A 144 -9.49 15.75 13.16
CA VAL A 144 -10.51 15.27 12.23
C VAL A 144 -9.85 14.54 11.05
N ALA A 145 -10.20 13.27 10.86
CA ALA A 145 -9.79 12.49 9.69
C ALA A 145 -10.29 13.19 8.41
N MET A 146 -9.36 13.67 7.59
CA MET A 146 -9.59 14.55 6.46
C MET A 146 -8.74 14.11 5.27
N ASP A 147 -9.29 14.22 4.06
CA ASP A 147 -8.56 14.19 2.79
C ASP A 147 -8.19 15.62 2.39
N TYR A 148 -6.91 15.85 2.09
CA TYR A 148 -6.41 17.18 1.74
C TYR A 148 -5.90 17.31 0.31
N LEU A 149 -5.74 16.19 -0.40
CA LEU A 149 -5.43 16.19 -1.82
C LEU A 149 -6.12 15.03 -2.54
N ILE A 150 -6.74 15.31 -3.69
CA ILE A 150 -7.14 14.31 -4.69
C ILE A 150 -6.29 14.54 -5.94
N GLY A 151 -5.38 13.61 -6.23
CA GLY A 151 -4.55 13.63 -7.43
C GLY A 151 -5.24 12.92 -8.56
N VAL A 152 -5.26 13.54 -9.74
CA VAL A 152 -5.71 12.86 -10.96
C VAL A 152 -4.67 13.01 -12.06
N LEU A 153 -4.23 11.89 -12.61
CA LEU A 153 -3.54 11.84 -13.88
C LEU A 153 -4.51 11.33 -14.93
N THR A 154 -4.84 12.17 -15.90
CA THR A 154 -5.64 11.75 -17.06
C THR A 154 -4.75 11.29 -18.19
N ARG A 155 -5.16 10.23 -18.87
CA ARG A 155 -4.65 9.85 -20.17
C ARG A 155 -5.80 9.82 -21.17
N LYS A 156 -5.75 10.72 -22.14
CA LYS A 156 -6.78 10.86 -23.17
C LYS A 156 -6.15 11.08 -24.53
N ASP A 157 -6.52 10.24 -25.51
CA ASP A 157 -6.02 10.34 -26.88
C ASP A 157 -4.47 10.41 -26.94
N GLY A 158 -3.79 9.69 -26.04
CA GLY A 158 -2.32 9.64 -25.92
C GLY A 158 -1.67 10.81 -25.18
N LYS A 159 -2.44 11.76 -24.64
CA LYS A 159 -1.94 12.88 -23.84
C LYS A 159 -2.18 12.68 -22.37
N GLU A 160 -1.16 12.96 -21.58
CA GLU A 160 -1.18 12.87 -20.13
C GLU A 160 -1.26 14.27 -19.50
N GLU A 161 -2.18 14.46 -18.56
CA GLU A 161 -2.32 15.71 -17.81
C GLU A 161 -2.61 15.40 -16.35
N TYR A 162 -1.74 15.90 -15.45
CA TYR A 162 -1.93 15.82 -14.02
C TYR A 162 -2.63 17.06 -13.49
N ALA A 163 -3.66 16.87 -12.65
CA ALA A 163 -4.34 17.93 -11.94
C ALA A 163 -4.51 17.54 -10.46
N PRO A 164 -4.01 18.35 -9.52
CA PRO A 164 -4.30 18.17 -8.10
C PRO A 164 -5.50 19.02 -7.68
N PHE A 165 -6.45 18.42 -6.96
CA PHE A 165 -7.46 19.14 -6.19
C PHE A 165 -6.98 19.20 -4.75
N ILE A 166 -6.90 20.40 -4.17
CA ILE A 166 -6.25 20.61 -2.87
C ILE A 166 -7.22 21.31 -1.92
N ALA A 167 -7.31 20.83 -0.68
CA ALA A 167 -7.93 21.57 0.39
C ALA A 167 -6.94 22.63 0.89
N HIS A 168 -7.14 23.90 0.55
CA HIS A 168 -6.24 24.99 0.95
C HIS A 168 -6.44 25.45 2.42
N GLY A 169 -6.78 24.51 3.31
CA GLY A 169 -7.10 24.74 4.72
C GLY A 169 -7.84 23.53 5.31
N LEU A 170 -7.81 23.37 6.63
CA LEU A 170 -8.44 22.22 7.31
C LEU A 170 -9.97 22.19 7.15
N ASP A 171 -10.59 23.33 6.87
CA ASP A 171 -12.02 23.50 6.64
C ASP A 171 -12.42 23.42 5.15
N ARG A 172 -11.47 23.10 4.25
CA ARG A 172 -11.65 23.18 2.79
C ARG A 172 -11.82 21.83 2.08
N GLU A 173 -11.91 20.71 2.80
CA GLU A 173 -12.09 19.37 2.21
C GLU A 173 -13.34 19.30 1.30
N GLY A 174 -14.47 19.86 1.73
CA GLY A 174 -15.70 19.86 0.93
C GLY A 174 -15.60 20.70 -0.35
N GLU A 175 -14.84 21.80 -0.31
CA GLU A 175 -14.58 22.62 -1.50
C GLU A 175 -13.71 21.84 -2.50
N MET A 176 -12.64 21.21 -2.03
CA MET A 176 -11.77 20.34 -2.82
C MET A 176 -12.58 19.22 -3.49
N PHE A 177 -13.38 18.49 -2.70
CA PHE A 177 -14.18 17.39 -3.21
C PHE A 177 -15.21 17.86 -4.25
N GLY A 178 -15.90 18.98 -3.99
CA GLY A 178 -16.83 19.58 -4.95
C GLY A 178 -16.17 19.98 -6.27
N GLN A 179 -14.93 20.50 -6.24
CA GLN A 179 -14.15 20.81 -7.43
C GLN A 179 -13.79 19.55 -8.22
N PHE A 180 -13.34 18.49 -7.54
CA PHE A 180 -13.06 17.19 -8.15
C PHE A 180 -14.30 16.61 -8.84
N VAL A 181 -15.44 16.55 -8.15
CA VAL A 181 -16.71 16.04 -8.69
C VAL A 181 -17.13 16.85 -9.92
N LYS A 182 -17.10 18.19 -9.83
CA LYS A 182 -17.45 19.07 -10.96
C LYS A 182 -16.53 18.88 -12.16
N TRP A 183 -15.25 18.56 -11.93
CA TRP A 183 -14.32 18.24 -13.00
C TRP A 183 -14.58 16.85 -13.60
N LEU A 184 -14.84 15.85 -12.77
CA LEU A 184 -15.06 14.47 -13.20
C LEU A 184 -16.33 14.35 -14.06
N LEU A 185 -17.40 15.05 -13.70
CA LEU A 185 -18.65 15.07 -14.45
C LEU A 185 -18.54 15.69 -15.86
N LYS A 186 -17.41 16.34 -16.18
CA LYS A 186 -17.13 16.83 -17.55
C LYS A 186 -16.42 15.78 -18.41
N GLN A 187 -15.93 14.69 -17.80
CA GLN A 187 -15.27 13.61 -18.53
C GLN A 187 -16.31 12.75 -19.22
N ASN A 188 -15.98 12.26 -20.41
CA ASN A 188 -16.84 11.36 -21.18
C ASN A 188 -16.10 10.03 -21.38
N ASP A 189 -16.86 8.92 -21.29
CA ASP A 189 -16.35 7.56 -21.50
C ASP A 189 -15.03 7.31 -20.75
N PHE A 190 -15.10 7.37 -19.42
CA PHE A 190 -13.93 7.28 -18.55
C PHE A 190 -13.89 6.00 -17.71
N ILE A 191 -12.71 5.70 -17.17
CA ILE A 191 -12.48 4.74 -16.08
C ILE A 191 -11.50 5.35 -15.09
N ILE A 192 -11.69 5.07 -13.81
CA ILE A 192 -10.82 5.49 -12.71
C ILE A 192 -10.05 4.27 -12.21
N TYR A 193 -8.75 4.26 -12.43
CA TYR A 193 -7.82 3.29 -11.86
C TYR A 193 -7.24 3.83 -10.57
N HIS A 194 -7.13 2.94 -9.58
CA HIS A 194 -6.55 3.25 -8.29
C HIS A 194 -5.86 1.99 -7.74
N TRP A 195 -5.01 2.16 -6.73
CA TRP A 195 -4.24 1.06 -6.16
C TRP A 195 -4.74 0.71 -4.76
N HIS A 196 -5.41 -0.44 -4.64
CA HIS A 196 -5.95 -0.95 -3.38
C HIS A 196 -7.22 -0.22 -2.92
N HIS A 197 -7.69 -0.47 -1.70
CA HIS A 197 -9.05 -0.07 -1.30
C HIS A 197 -9.17 1.37 -0.77
N TYR A 198 -8.07 2.03 -0.44
CA TYR A 198 -8.06 3.30 0.31
C TYR A 198 -8.86 4.38 -0.44
N GLU A 199 -8.54 4.62 -1.72
CA GLU A 199 -9.19 5.65 -2.54
C GLU A 199 -10.71 5.43 -2.63
N ARG A 200 -11.14 4.19 -2.79
CA ARG A 200 -12.57 3.86 -2.87
C ARG A 200 -13.28 4.13 -1.55
N VAL A 201 -12.67 3.74 -0.43
CA VAL A 201 -13.23 4.00 0.92
C VAL A 201 -13.30 5.49 1.20
N HIS A 202 -12.27 6.24 0.83
CA HIS A 202 -12.20 7.67 1.08
C HIS A 202 -13.14 8.48 0.18
N LEU A 203 -13.24 8.14 -1.11
CA LEU A 203 -14.25 8.74 -1.99
C LEU A 203 -15.69 8.46 -1.53
N GLU A 204 -15.95 7.25 -1.01
CA GLU A 204 -17.23 6.91 -0.40
C GLU A 204 -17.52 7.77 0.84
N ARG A 205 -16.54 7.89 1.73
CA ARG A 205 -16.63 8.74 2.93
C ARG A 205 -16.88 10.20 2.56
N LEU A 206 -16.18 10.73 1.57
CA LEU A 206 -16.38 12.10 1.08
C LEU A 206 -17.78 12.28 0.48
N ALA A 207 -18.26 11.31 -0.30
CA ALA A 207 -19.60 11.34 -0.86
C ALA A 207 -20.68 11.39 0.23
N GLU A 208 -20.54 10.60 1.29
CA GLU A 208 -21.46 10.60 2.43
C GLU A 208 -21.35 11.88 3.26
N ARG A 209 -20.12 12.27 3.63
CA ARG A 209 -19.83 13.46 4.45
C ARG A 209 -20.37 14.75 3.83
N TYR A 210 -20.28 14.87 2.50
CA TYR A 210 -20.72 16.07 1.76
C TYR A 210 -22.03 15.90 1.00
N ALA A 211 -22.82 14.88 1.36
CA ALA A 211 -24.17 14.63 0.82
C ALA A 211 -24.23 14.65 -0.72
N LEU A 212 -23.28 13.97 -1.36
CA LEU A 212 -23.24 13.82 -2.80
C LEU A 212 -24.47 13.02 -3.26
N ALA A 213 -25.14 13.50 -4.31
CA ALA A 213 -26.34 12.85 -4.84
C ALA A 213 -26.02 11.40 -5.29
N ASP A 214 -26.93 10.47 -4.98
CA ASP A 214 -26.73 9.03 -5.17
C ASP A 214 -26.38 8.66 -6.62
N GLU A 215 -26.97 9.35 -7.59
CA GLU A 215 -26.67 9.14 -9.01
C GLU A 215 -25.22 9.51 -9.36
N ILE A 216 -24.68 10.58 -8.78
CA ILE A 216 -23.30 10.99 -9.00
C ILE A 216 -22.36 10.04 -8.27
N ARG A 217 -22.68 9.67 -7.02
CA ARG A 217 -21.92 8.67 -6.25
C ARG A 217 -21.78 7.37 -7.04
N ARG A 218 -22.87 6.85 -7.62
CA ARG A 218 -22.82 5.64 -8.47
C ARG A 218 -21.93 5.81 -9.69
N VAL A 219 -22.02 6.95 -10.39
CA VAL A 219 -21.14 7.23 -11.53
C VAL A 219 -19.66 7.17 -11.13
N ILE A 220 -19.28 7.70 -9.97
CA ILE A 220 -17.90 7.63 -9.49
C ILE A 220 -17.51 6.16 -9.24
N LEU A 221 -18.23 5.49 -8.33
CA LEU A 221 -17.84 4.19 -7.80
C LEU A 221 -17.91 3.06 -8.83
N GLU A 222 -18.89 3.09 -9.74
CA GLU A 222 -19.04 2.08 -10.79
C GLU A 222 -17.95 2.18 -11.86
N ASN A 223 -17.31 3.35 -11.99
CA ASN A 223 -16.17 3.55 -12.89
C ASN A 223 -14.82 3.33 -12.19
N MET A 224 -14.78 2.96 -10.90
CA MET A 224 -13.54 2.64 -10.21
C MET A 224 -13.08 1.20 -10.45
N ARG A 225 -11.79 1.02 -10.69
CA ARG A 225 -11.13 -0.26 -10.85
C ARG A 225 -9.86 -0.36 -10.03
N ASP A 226 -9.87 -1.32 -9.11
CA ASP A 226 -8.78 -1.64 -8.20
C ASP A 226 -7.70 -2.48 -8.91
N LEU A 227 -6.58 -1.83 -9.27
CA LEU A 227 -5.47 -2.47 -9.97
C LEU A 227 -4.67 -3.42 -9.09
N TYR A 228 -4.70 -3.26 -7.76
CA TYR A 228 -4.03 -4.20 -6.87
C TYR A 228 -4.66 -5.59 -7.01
N ARG A 229 -6.00 -5.67 -7.07
CA ARG A 229 -6.71 -6.93 -7.29
C ARG A 229 -6.35 -7.58 -8.62
N ASP A 230 -6.27 -6.79 -9.69
CA ASP A 230 -5.83 -7.26 -11.00
C ASP A 230 -4.40 -7.80 -10.91
N ALA A 231 -3.49 -7.04 -10.30
CA ALA A 231 -2.08 -7.39 -10.16
C ALA A 231 -1.87 -8.74 -9.45
N ILE A 232 -2.46 -8.93 -8.27
CA ILE A 232 -2.28 -10.18 -7.49
C ILE A 232 -3.07 -11.38 -8.04
N ALA A 233 -4.04 -11.13 -8.93
CA ALA A 233 -4.78 -12.19 -9.62
C ALA A 233 -4.00 -12.72 -10.82
N CYS A 234 -3.35 -11.83 -11.57
CA CYS A 234 -2.62 -12.17 -12.79
C CYS A 234 -1.14 -12.47 -12.57
N PHE A 235 -0.52 -11.98 -11.49
CA PHE A 235 0.92 -12.05 -11.30
C PHE A 235 1.35 -12.40 -9.88
N VAL A 236 2.55 -12.94 -9.80
CA VAL A 236 3.34 -13.00 -8.56
C VAL A 236 4.61 -12.21 -8.80
N PHE A 237 4.79 -11.13 -8.05
CA PHE A 237 5.96 -10.25 -8.17
C PHE A 237 7.12 -10.76 -7.31
N PRO A 238 8.38 -10.54 -7.73
CA PRO A 238 9.56 -10.84 -6.92
C PRO A 238 9.82 -9.72 -5.91
N THR A 239 8.79 -9.33 -5.16
CA THR A 239 8.81 -8.26 -4.16
C THR A 239 8.34 -8.81 -2.81
N TYR A 240 8.75 -8.18 -1.70
CA TYR A 240 8.42 -8.66 -0.36
C TYR A 240 6.95 -8.41 0.01
N GLY A 241 6.36 -7.34 -0.52
CA GLY A 241 4.93 -7.06 -0.54
C GLY A 241 4.43 -6.76 -1.95
N ASN A 242 3.18 -6.32 -2.04
CA ASN A 242 2.53 -5.94 -3.30
C ASN A 242 2.00 -4.50 -3.23
N GLY A 243 2.61 -3.65 -2.38
CA GLY A 243 2.29 -2.22 -2.37
C GLY A 243 2.73 -1.54 -3.67
N LEU A 244 2.10 -0.42 -4.02
CA LEU A 244 2.38 0.30 -5.27
C LEU A 244 3.87 0.61 -5.42
N LYS A 245 4.49 1.17 -4.38
CA LYS A 245 5.92 1.51 -4.35
C LYS A 245 6.80 0.30 -4.65
N GLU A 246 6.49 -0.86 -4.07
CA GLU A 246 7.27 -2.08 -4.28
C GLU A 246 7.16 -2.58 -5.73
N VAL A 247 5.94 -2.74 -6.23
CA VAL A 247 5.71 -3.32 -7.57
C VAL A 247 6.14 -2.37 -8.68
N ALA A 248 5.91 -1.07 -8.53
CA ALA A 248 6.31 -0.10 -9.54
C ALA A 248 7.83 0.13 -9.54
N ASN A 249 8.51 0.07 -8.38
CA ASN A 249 9.98 0.03 -8.36
C ASN A 249 10.52 -1.18 -9.11
N TYR A 250 9.92 -2.35 -8.94
CA TYR A 250 10.26 -3.54 -9.74
C TYR A 250 10.05 -3.30 -11.25
N MET A 251 9.03 -2.53 -11.63
CA MET A 251 8.77 -2.11 -13.01
C MET A 251 9.67 -0.95 -13.49
N GLY A 252 10.59 -0.47 -12.66
CA GLY A 252 11.55 0.58 -12.99
C GLY A 252 11.08 2.02 -12.75
N TYR A 253 9.95 2.23 -12.05
CA TYR A 253 9.53 3.56 -11.62
C TYR A 253 10.52 4.14 -10.61
N LYS A 254 10.68 5.47 -10.61
CA LYS A 254 11.53 6.20 -9.67
C LYS A 254 10.78 7.44 -9.18
N TRP A 255 10.45 7.46 -7.88
CA TRP A 255 9.86 8.63 -7.22
C TRP A 255 10.84 9.80 -7.22
N LYS A 256 10.33 11.01 -7.43
CA LYS A 256 11.09 12.27 -7.35
C LYS A 256 11.60 12.53 -5.94
N HIS A 257 10.78 12.24 -4.93
CA HIS A 257 11.09 12.41 -3.50
C HIS A 257 10.96 11.05 -2.78
N PRO A 258 11.97 10.17 -2.85
CA PRO A 258 11.88 8.81 -2.29
C PRO A 258 11.76 8.79 -0.76
N ASP A 259 12.15 9.88 -0.11
CA ASP A 259 12.08 10.17 1.32
C ASP A 259 10.69 10.56 1.82
N VAL A 260 9.76 10.89 0.93
CA VAL A 260 8.38 11.20 1.31
C VAL A 260 7.56 9.91 1.38
N ASN A 261 6.95 9.67 2.53
CA ASN A 261 5.88 8.70 2.76
C ASN A 261 4.62 9.40 3.27
N ALA A 262 3.57 8.62 3.54
CA ALA A 262 2.27 9.14 4.02
C ALA A 262 2.40 10.05 5.26
N LEU A 263 3.25 9.70 6.23
CA LEU A 263 3.46 10.50 7.44
C LEU A 263 4.17 11.82 7.14
N GLU A 264 5.20 11.81 6.27
CA GLU A 264 5.80 13.08 5.84
C GLU A 264 4.81 13.91 5.01
N SER A 265 4.00 13.30 4.15
CA SER A 265 2.94 14.00 3.38
C SER A 265 2.00 14.78 4.30
N ILE A 266 1.54 14.14 5.39
CA ILE A 266 0.71 14.76 6.43
C ILE A 266 1.46 15.92 7.11
N ALA A 267 2.71 15.71 7.53
CA ALA A 267 3.50 16.74 8.21
C ALA A 267 3.77 17.96 7.30
N LEU A 268 4.06 17.72 6.01
CA LEU A 268 4.25 18.76 5.01
C LEU A 268 2.96 19.55 4.75
N TYR A 269 1.81 18.88 4.68
CA TYR A 269 0.52 19.53 4.54
C TYR A 269 0.18 20.41 5.75
N PHE A 270 0.38 19.92 6.98
CA PHE A 270 0.17 20.76 8.17
C PHE A 270 1.10 21.96 8.20
N GLN A 271 2.37 21.81 7.84
CA GLN A 271 3.27 22.96 7.66
C GLN A 271 2.71 23.94 6.63
N TYR A 272 2.24 23.47 5.48
CA TYR A 272 1.62 24.32 4.46
C TYR A 272 0.44 25.13 5.00
N VAL A 273 -0.48 24.51 5.73
CA VAL A 273 -1.68 25.19 6.26
C VAL A 273 -1.34 26.29 7.28
N THR A 274 -0.23 26.18 8.02
CA THR A 274 0.16 27.22 8.99
C THR A 274 0.53 28.56 8.34
N ASP A 275 1.16 28.54 7.17
CA ASP A 275 1.51 29.73 6.39
C ASP A 275 1.60 29.37 4.89
N PRO A 276 0.46 29.35 4.16
CA PRO A 276 0.42 28.94 2.75
C PRO A 276 1.27 29.81 1.83
N HIS A 277 1.59 31.03 2.24
CA HIS A 277 2.44 31.93 1.46
C HIS A 277 3.92 31.55 1.56
N LYS A 278 4.39 31.19 2.74
CA LYS A 278 5.79 30.79 2.97
C LYS A 278 6.07 29.33 2.65
N ASN A 279 5.11 28.43 2.93
CA ASN A 279 5.30 26.98 2.86
C ASN A 279 4.79 26.36 1.55
N LYS A 280 4.84 27.11 0.44
CA LYS A 280 4.41 26.64 -0.88
C LYS A 280 5.23 25.45 -1.38
N ASP A 281 6.52 25.40 -1.02
CA ASP A 281 7.42 24.30 -1.32
C ASP A 281 6.97 22.98 -0.69
N LYS A 282 6.41 23.04 0.54
CA LYS A 282 5.88 21.87 1.25
C LYS A 282 4.69 21.27 0.51
N MET A 283 3.74 22.11 0.11
CA MET A 283 2.61 21.66 -0.71
C MET A 283 3.05 21.17 -2.09
N GLN A 284 4.10 21.76 -2.67
CA GLN A 284 4.66 21.26 -3.93
C GLN A 284 5.24 19.86 -3.78
N LYS A 285 5.92 19.54 -2.68
CA LYS A 285 6.39 18.18 -2.40
C LYS A 285 5.24 17.17 -2.27
N VAL A 286 4.16 17.54 -1.56
CA VAL A 286 2.95 16.71 -1.45
C VAL A 286 2.35 16.44 -2.84
N LYS A 287 2.21 17.48 -3.67
CA LYS A 287 1.74 17.33 -5.06
C LYS A 287 2.64 16.44 -5.91
N ASP A 288 3.96 16.59 -5.78
CA ASP A 288 4.92 15.77 -6.52
C ASP A 288 4.82 14.30 -6.13
N TYR A 289 4.64 14.02 -4.83
CA TYR A 289 4.46 12.68 -4.28
C TYR A 289 3.18 12.01 -4.82
N THR A 290 2.03 12.69 -4.75
CA THR A 290 0.77 12.16 -5.30
C THR A 290 0.79 12.06 -6.83
N GLU A 291 1.46 12.99 -7.53
CA GLU A 291 1.67 12.85 -8.98
C GLU A 291 2.46 11.58 -9.30
N ASP A 292 3.50 11.28 -8.52
CA ASP A 292 4.27 10.05 -8.68
C ASP A 292 3.42 8.81 -8.44
N ASP A 293 2.55 8.80 -7.44
CA ASP A 293 1.65 7.65 -7.18
C ASP A 293 0.62 7.45 -8.30
N CYS A 294 0.07 8.55 -8.85
CA CYS A 294 -0.79 8.48 -10.05
C CYS A 294 -0.05 7.90 -11.26
N ARG A 295 1.20 8.33 -11.49
CA ARG A 295 2.04 7.87 -12.61
C ARG A 295 2.52 6.44 -12.43
N ALA A 296 2.87 6.04 -11.21
CA ALA A 296 3.22 4.67 -10.86
C ALA A 296 2.00 3.73 -11.08
N THR A 297 0.80 4.18 -10.73
CA THR A 297 -0.45 3.45 -10.99
C THR A 297 -0.69 3.27 -12.49
N MET A 298 -0.44 4.31 -13.30
CA MET A 298 -0.50 4.21 -14.77
C MET A 298 0.53 3.23 -15.33
N LEU A 299 1.78 3.31 -14.89
CA LEU A 299 2.83 2.37 -15.28
C LEU A 299 2.41 0.94 -14.93
N ALA A 300 1.91 0.71 -13.72
CA ALA A 300 1.48 -0.61 -13.28
C ALA A 300 0.38 -1.16 -14.18
N LYS A 301 -0.66 -0.37 -14.50
CA LYS A 301 -1.72 -0.79 -15.42
C LYS A 301 -1.18 -1.19 -16.79
N ASP A 302 -0.28 -0.38 -17.36
CA ASP A 302 0.28 -0.67 -18.68
C ASP A 302 1.18 -1.89 -18.65
N TRP A 303 1.99 -2.03 -17.61
CA TRP A 303 2.83 -3.20 -17.39
C TRP A 303 1.99 -4.48 -17.27
N LEU A 304 0.91 -4.45 -16.49
CA LEU A 304 -0.02 -5.58 -16.34
C LEU A 304 -0.66 -5.94 -17.69
N LYS A 305 -1.06 -4.95 -18.49
CA LYS A 305 -1.64 -5.17 -19.82
C LYS A 305 -0.64 -5.82 -20.77
N GLN A 306 0.61 -5.32 -20.78
CA GLN A 306 1.65 -5.75 -21.71
C GLN A 306 2.21 -7.15 -21.39
N ASN A 307 2.34 -7.48 -20.10
CA ASN A 307 3.03 -8.70 -19.66
C ASN A 307 2.09 -9.87 -19.37
N SER A 308 0.77 -9.68 -19.42
CA SER A 308 -0.19 -10.72 -19.00
C SER A 308 -0.47 -11.82 -20.01
N ILE A 309 0.17 -11.80 -21.20
CA ILE A 309 0.26 -12.94 -22.14
C ILE A 309 1.56 -12.84 -22.95
N LYS A 310 2.71 -12.95 -22.27
CA LYS A 310 4.00 -13.35 -22.88
C LYS A 310 4.82 -14.15 -21.87
N GLY A 311 4.48 -15.42 -21.73
CA GLY A 311 5.28 -16.47 -21.09
C GLY A 311 5.04 -17.75 -21.87
#